data_AF-A0A961J8Q3-F1
#
_entry.id   AF-A0A961J8Q3-F1
#
_cell.length_a   1.000
_cell.length_b   1.000
_cell.length_c   1.000
_cell.angle_alpha   90.00
_cell.angle_beta   90.00
_cell.angle_gamma   90.00
#
_symmetry.space_group_name_H-M   'P 1'
#
loop_
_entity.id
_entity.type
_entity.pdbx_description
1 polymer ?
#
loop_
_entity_poly.entity_id
_entity_poly.type
_entity_poly.pdbx_seq_one_letter_code
_entity_poly.pdbx_strand_id
1 'polypeptide(L)'
;MGISQIVRPDMWRAFFADLHARGIAGVVQRRFLIELWPALLIVTLHPVRTRPGIVLTLFGRLLAAKVALSLLRPKLALRSMSLTGKGASGFLPAGLVQIALGAFPGWLATAG
;
A
#
# COMPACT_ATOMS: atom_id res chain seq x y z
N MET A 1 -2.84 3.49 -7.75
CA MET A 1 -1.96 2.31 -7.63
C MET A 1 -2.60 1.02 -8.12
N GLY A 2 -3.81 0.67 -7.66
CA GLY A 2 -4.45 -0.61 -8.04
C GLY A 2 -4.56 -0.85 -9.55
N ILE A 3 -5.08 0.12 -10.32
CA ILE A 3 -5.20 0.00 -11.79
C ILE A 3 -3.83 -0.14 -12.46
N SER A 4 -2.84 0.66 -12.08
CA SER A 4 -1.50 0.58 -12.66
C SER A 4 -0.79 -0.75 -12.37
N GLN A 5 -1.10 -1.41 -11.25
CA GLN A 5 -0.57 -2.74 -10.93
C GLN A 5 -1.17 -3.85 -11.80
N ILE A 6 -2.37 -3.62 -12.35
CA ILE A 6 -3.03 -4.54 -13.29
C ILE A 6 -2.55 -4.29 -14.72
N VAL A 7 -2.46 -3.02 -15.13
CA VAL A 7 -2.14 -2.66 -16.53
C VAL A 7 -0.64 -2.75 -16.84
N ARG A 8 0.23 -2.48 -15.86
CA ARG A 8 1.70 -2.47 -16.03
C ARG A 8 2.42 -3.27 -14.93
N PRO A 9 2.12 -4.58 -14.74
CA PRO A 9 2.70 -5.37 -13.66
C PRO A 9 4.23 -5.50 -13.77
N ASP A 10 4.79 -5.54 -14.99
CA ASP A 10 6.24 -5.65 -15.20
C ASP A 10 7.01 -4.39 -14.78
N MET A 11 6.42 -3.21 -14.99
CA MET A 11 7.00 -1.95 -14.52
C MET A 11 7.09 -1.95 -12.98
N TRP A 12 6.04 -2.41 -12.30
CA TRP A 12 6.05 -2.54 -10.84
C TRP A 12 7.06 -3.57 -10.37
N ARG A 13 7.17 -4.72 -11.05
CA ARG A 13 8.18 -5.73 -10.76
C ARG A 13 9.59 -5.15 -10.85
N ALA A 14 9.92 -4.46 -11.94
CA ALA A 14 11.23 -3.83 -12.15
C ALA A 14 11.51 -2.77 -11.09
N PHE A 15 10.54 -1.91 -10.79
CA PHE A 15 10.64 -0.89 -9.76
C PHE A 15 10.92 -1.49 -8.36
N PHE A 16 10.17 -2.53 -7.95
CA PHE A 16 10.40 -3.16 -6.64
C PHE A 16 11.69 -3.98 -6.60
N ALA A 17 12.14 -4.54 -7.72
CA ALA A 17 13.44 -5.21 -7.82
C ALA A 17 14.60 -4.23 -7.64
N ASP A 18 14.56 -3.07 -8.30
CA ASP A 18 15.54 -1.99 -8.14
C ASP A 18 15.58 -1.48 -6.68
N LEU A 19 14.41 -1.22 -6.08
CA LEU A 19 14.35 -0.82 -4.68
C LEU A 19 14.90 -1.91 -3.74
N HIS A 20 14.68 -3.19 -4.03
CA HIS A 20 15.24 -4.27 -3.23
C HIS A 20 16.78 -4.33 -3.35
N ALA A 21 17.33 -4.11 -4.55
CA ALA A 21 18.78 -4.06 -4.78
C ALA A 21 19.46 -2.91 -4.00
N ARG A 22 18.75 -1.81 -3.78
CA ARG A 22 19.22 -0.66 -2.96
C ARG A 22 19.18 -0.91 -1.45
N GLY A 23 18.71 -2.07 -1.00
CA GLY A 23 18.68 -2.43 0.43
C GLY A 23 17.83 -1.48 1.28
N ILE A 24 18.33 -1.07 2.44
CA ILE A 24 17.59 -0.25 3.41
C ILE A 24 17.15 1.08 2.80
N ALA A 25 17.98 1.71 1.96
CA ALA A 25 17.66 2.96 1.29
C ALA A 25 16.42 2.81 0.39
N GLY A 26 16.30 1.69 -0.32
CA GLY A 26 15.13 1.39 -1.15
C GLY A 26 13.86 1.17 -0.33
N VAL A 27 13.96 0.61 0.88
CA VAL A 27 12.81 0.54 1.81
C VAL A 27 12.34 1.94 2.17
N VAL A 28 13.25 2.82 2.59
CA VAL A 28 12.91 4.20 2.97
C VAL A 28 12.26 4.92 1.78
N GLN A 29 12.90 4.90 0.62
CA GLN A 29 12.40 5.53 -0.60
C GLN A 29 10.99 5.04 -0.96
N ARG A 30 10.75 3.72 -0.90
CA ARG A 30 9.43 3.14 -1.15
C ARG A 30 8.36 3.72 -0.22
N ARG A 31 8.63 3.81 1.09
CA ARG A 31 7.63 4.29 2.05
C ARG A 31 7.29 5.75 1.83
N PHE A 32 8.30 6.59 1.62
CA PHE A 32 8.09 8.02 1.36
C PHE A 32 7.36 8.28 0.03
N LEU A 33 7.67 7.53 -1.02
CA LEU A 33 7.04 7.75 -2.33
C LEU A 33 5.61 7.23 -2.42
N ILE A 34 5.29 6.13 -1.72
CA ILE A 34 4.07 5.36 -2.01
C ILE A 34 3.10 5.31 -0.84
N GLU A 35 3.60 5.14 0.39
CA GLU A 35 2.76 4.71 1.51
C GLU A 35 2.54 5.80 2.56
N LEU A 36 3.53 6.67 2.77
CA LEU A 36 3.49 7.69 3.82
C LEU A 36 2.39 8.73 3.57
N TRP A 37 2.34 9.33 2.39
CA TRP A 37 1.37 10.40 2.09
C TRP A 37 -0.08 9.94 2.18
N PRO A 38 -0.49 8.79 1.57
CA PRO A 38 -1.85 8.30 1.74
C PRO A 38 -2.18 7.95 3.20
N ALA A 39 -1.23 7.37 3.94
CA ALA A 39 -1.42 7.06 5.35
C ALA A 39 -1.70 8.33 6.18
N LEU A 40 -0.88 9.37 5.97
CA LEU A 40 -1.03 10.65 6.66
C LEU A 40 -2.37 11.30 6.30
N LEU A 41 -2.69 11.41 5.01
CA LEU A 41 -3.95 12.01 4.55
C LEU A 41 -5.17 11.33 5.18
N ILE A 42 -5.20 9.99 5.22
CA ILE A 42 -6.34 9.28 5.81
C ILE A 42 -6.38 9.46 7.33
N VAL A 43 -5.24 9.36 8.02
CA VAL A 43 -5.21 9.46 9.49
C VAL A 43 -5.56 10.87 9.97
N THR A 44 -5.16 11.93 9.24
CA THR A 44 -5.42 13.31 9.63
C THR A 44 -6.78 13.82 9.16
N LEU A 45 -7.21 13.48 7.94
CA LEU A 45 -8.41 14.04 7.33
C LEU A 45 -9.64 13.13 7.43
N HIS A 46 -9.48 11.86 7.82
CA HIS A 46 -10.58 10.89 7.86
C HIS A 46 -10.69 10.14 9.21
N PRO A 47 -10.88 10.83 10.36
CA PRO A 47 -11.06 10.18 11.66
C PRO A 47 -12.50 9.66 11.90
N VAL A 48 -13.13 9.09 10.86
CA VAL A 48 -14.53 8.63 10.92
C VAL A 48 -14.64 7.32 11.68
N ARG A 49 -15.63 7.22 12.58
CA ARG A 49 -15.95 6.01 13.37
C ARG A 49 -17.22 5.28 12.93
N THR A 50 -18.03 5.90 12.09
CA THR A 50 -19.27 5.31 11.57
C THR A 50 -19.01 4.50 10.29
N ARG A 51 -19.88 3.53 10.00
CA ARG A 51 -19.83 2.77 8.75
C ARG A 51 -20.43 3.61 7.60
N PRO A 52 -19.91 3.51 6.37
CA PRO A 52 -18.79 2.65 5.94
C PRO A 52 -17.39 3.23 6.19
N GLY A 53 -17.30 4.51 6.55
CA GLY A 53 -16.04 5.26 6.66
C GLY A 53 -14.98 4.66 7.60
N ILE A 54 -15.40 3.92 8.63
CA ILE A 54 -14.47 3.24 9.55
C ILE A 54 -13.48 2.30 8.85
N VAL A 55 -13.86 1.69 7.71
CA VAL A 55 -12.97 0.81 6.94
C VAL A 55 -11.77 1.58 6.41
N LEU A 56 -12.01 2.77 5.85
CA LEU A 56 -10.95 3.63 5.33
C LEU A 56 -10.07 4.16 6.47
N THR A 57 -10.67 4.57 7.60
CA THR A 57 -9.94 5.00 8.80
C THR A 57 -9.00 3.90 9.32
N LEU A 58 -9.47 2.65 9.42
CA LEU A 58 -8.66 1.51 9.83
C LEU A 58 -7.53 1.23 8.83
N PHE A 59 -7.82 1.29 7.53
CA PHE A 59 -6.81 1.14 6.49
C PHE A 59 -5.69 2.17 6.62
N GLY A 60 -6.03 3.46 6.80
CA GLY A 60 -5.05 4.53 6.99
C GLY A 60 -4.17 4.31 8.23
N ARG A 61 -4.78 3.90 9.35
CA ARG A 61 -4.04 3.59 10.59
C ARG A 61 -3.10 2.40 10.43
N LEU A 62 -3.55 1.32 9.77
CA LEU A 62 -2.71 0.16 9.50
C LEU A 62 -1.57 0.49 8.53
N LEU A 63 -1.84 1.33 7.53
CA LEU A 63 -0.81 1.80 6.60
C LEU A 63 0.22 2.68 7.32
N ALA A 64 -0.21 3.58 8.20
CA ALA A 64 0.67 4.39 9.04
C ALA A 64 1.54 3.53 9.96
N ALA A 65 0.94 2.55 10.64
CA ALA A 65 1.65 1.60 11.49
C ALA A 65 2.68 0.78 10.69
N LYS A 66 2.32 0.34 9.47
CA LYS A 66 3.22 -0.36 8.56
C LYS A 66 4.41 0.51 8.15
N VAL A 67 4.18 1.78 7.81
CA VAL A 67 5.25 2.73 7.48
C VAL A 67 6.17 2.90 8.68
N ALA A 68 5.64 3.21 9.86
CA ALA A 68 6.43 3.37 11.09
C ALA A 68 7.26 2.11 11.41
N LEU A 69 6.63 0.93 11.42
CA LEU A 69 7.31 -0.34 11.68
C LEU A 69 8.43 -0.61 10.66
N SER A 70 8.21 -0.28 9.39
CA SER A 70 9.21 -0.49 8.35
C SER A 70 10.40 0.46 8.42
N LEU A 71 10.22 1.67 8.93
CA LEU A 71 11.31 2.62 9.16
C LEU A 71 12.09 2.27 10.44
N LEU A 72 11.41 1.79 11.49
CA LEU A 72 12.03 1.32 12.72
C LEU A 72 12.74 -0.04 12.55
N ARG A 73 12.21 -0.91 11.68
CA ARG A 73 12.75 -2.26 11.41
C ARG A 73 12.87 -2.54 9.91
N PRO A 74 13.79 -1.88 9.19
CA PRO A 74 13.91 -1.99 7.74
C PRO A 74 14.27 -3.40 7.25
N LYS A 75 14.93 -4.22 8.08
CA LYS A 75 15.23 -5.62 7.76
C LYS A 75 13.97 -6.47 7.54
N LEU A 76 12.89 -6.20 8.29
CA LEU A 76 11.60 -6.89 8.09
C LEU A 76 10.96 -6.48 6.77
N ALA A 77 11.03 -5.19 6.43
CA ALA A 77 10.53 -4.67 5.18
C ALA A 77 11.29 -5.22 3.97
N LEU A 78 12.62 -5.35 4.07
CA LEU A 78 13.44 -6.00 3.04
C LEU A 78 13.04 -7.45 2.80
N ARG A 79 12.87 -8.23 3.88
CA ARG A 79 12.40 -9.62 3.78
C ARG A 79 11.03 -9.74 3.10
N SER A 80 10.15 -8.75 3.28
CA SER A 80 8.86 -8.73 2.59
C SER A 80 8.98 -8.40 1.09
N MET A 81 10.02 -7.64 0.69
CA MET A 81 10.27 -7.29 -0.71
C MET A 81 10.96 -8.42 -1.48
N SER A 82 11.76 -9.27 -0.83
CA SER A 82 12.31 -10.46 -1.50
C SER A 82 11.22 -11.44 -1.94
N LEU A 83 10.06 -11.47 -1.25
CA LEU A 83 8.90 -12.29 -1.62
C LEU A 83 8.21 -11.83 -2.92
N THR A 84 8.37 -10.56 -3.32
CA THR A 84 7.85 -10.06 -4.61
C THR A 84 8.67 -10.52 -5.83
N GLY A 85 9.80 -11.21 -5.62
CA GLY A 85 10.60 -11.81 -6.69
C GLY A 85 9.95 -13.01 -7.38
N LYS A 86 8.80 -13.52 -6.89
CA LYS A 86 8.14 -14.73 -7.40
C LYS A 86 7.34 -14.55 -8.71
N GLY A 87 7.31 -13.34 -9.29
CA GLY A 87 6.74 -13.09 -10.63
C GLY A 87 5.71 -11.95 -10.70
N ALA A 88 5.42 -11.49 -11.92
CA ALA A 88 4.51 -10.37 -12.20
C ALA A 88 3.05 -10.65 -11.76
N SER A 89 2.66 -11.92 -11.67
CA SER A 89 1.33 -12.36 -11.22
C SER A 89 0.99 -11.97 -9.78
N GLY A 90 1.99 -11.69 -8.93
CA GLY A 90 1.77 -11.23 -7.55
C GLY A 90 1.19 -9.81 -7.44
N PHE A 91 1.28 -9.00 -8.51
CA PHE A 91 0.78 -7.62 -8.52
C PHE A 91 -0.71 -7.53 -8.87
N LEU A 92 -1.26 -8.52 -9.58
CA LEU A 92 -2.68 -8.58 -9.94
C LEU A 92 -3.60 -8.65 -8.70
N PRO A 93 -3.42 -9.60 -7.76
CA PRO A 93 -4.27 -9.67 -6.55
C PRO A 93 -4.06 -8.45 -5.64
N ALA A 94 -2.84 -7.90 -5.57
CA ALA A 94 -2.58 -6.67 -4.84
C ALA A 94 -3.36 -5.47 -5.42
N GLY A 95 -3.40 -5.36 -6.76
CA GLY A 95 -4.14 -4.33 -7.47
C GLY A 95 -5.65 -4.46 -7.27
N LEU A 96 -6.20 -5.68 -7.38
CA LEU A 96 -7.62 -5.97 -7.14
C LEU A 96 -8.04 -5.64 -5.71
N VAL A 97 -7.25 -6.03 -4.71
CA VAL A 97 -7.53 -5.71 -3.30
C VAL A 97 -7.53 -4.21 -3.06
N GLN A 98 -6.60 -3.45 -3.66
CA GLN A 98 -6.59 -1.99 -3.54
C GLN A 98 -7.80 -1.33 -4.20
N ILE A 99 -8.24 -1.83 -5.37
CA ILE A 99 -9.45 -1.34 -6.04
C ILE A 99 -10.67 -1.63 -5.18
N ALA A 100 -10.80 -2.84 -4.64
CA ALA A 100 -11.90 -3.21 -3.76
C ALA A 100 -11.94 -2.33 -2.50
N LEU A 101 -10.80 -2.09 -1.85
CA LEU A 101 -10.71 -1.22 -0.67
C LEU A 101 -11.05 0.25 -0.98
N GLY A 102 -10.75 0.74 -2.19
CA GLY A 102 -11.11 2.08 -2.63
C GLY A 102 -12.59 2.21 -3.03
N ALA A 103 -13.15 1.19 -3.69
CA ALA A 103 -14.52 1.21 -4.21
C ALA A 103 -15.56 0.88 -3.13
N PHE A 104 -15.25 0.00 -2.18
CA PHE A 104 -16.20 -0.49 -1.19
C PHE A 104 -16.78 0.60 -0.27
N PRO A 105 -15.99 1.55 0.27
CA PRO A 105 -16.54 2.65 1.07
C PRO A 105 -17.38 3.62 0.24
N GLY A 106 -17.00 3.86 -1.03
CA GLY A 106 -17.73 4.73 -1.94
C GLY A 106 -19.09 4.14 -2.34
N TRP A 107 -19.14 2.85 -2.65
CA TRP A 107 -20.40 2.16 -2.99
C TRP A 107 -21.39 2.15 -1.81
N LEU A 108 -20.92 1.86 -0.59
CA LEU A 108 -21.75 1.90 0.61
C LEU A 108 -22.26 3.30 0.96
N ALA A 109 -21.52 4.36 0.59
CA ALA A 109 -21.95 5.74 0.82
C ALA A 109 -23.02 6.21 -0.19
N THR A 110 -23.13 5.55 -1.35
CA THR A 110 -24.14 5.86 -2.39
C THR A 110 -25.36 4.93 -2.35
N ALA A 111 -25.28 3.81 -1.63
CA ALA A 111 -26.31 2.78 -1.58
C ALA A 111 -27.18 2.83 -0.31
N GLY A 112 -26.97 3.80 0.58
CA GLY A 112 -27.77 4.05 1.79
C GLY A 112 -28.30 5.47 1.79
#